data_AF-A0A1X7HH06-F1
#
_entry.id   AF-A0A1X7HH06-F1
#
_cell.length_a   1.000
_cell.length_b   1.000
_cell.length_c   1.000
_cell.angle_alpha   90.00
_cell.angle_beta   90.00
_cell.angle_gamma   90.00
#
_symmetry.space_group_name_H-M   'P 1'
#
loop_
_entity.id
_entity.type
_entity.pdbx_description
1 polymer ?
#
loop_
_entity_poly.entity_id
_entity_poly.type
_entity_poly.pdbx_seq_one_letter_code
_entity_poly.pdbx_strand_id
1 'polypeptide(L)'
;MFIKEHWLEDTLEKRSKSKKPMFVFLHQPLSAVYETAEKRLTDLFSKYPQVILFSGHTHRDMRLPNINLTQNEFTSINTASVYYTTFAPTVNWDESQGFYVQIYDDRVVVQGRDFYRKQWIPEVHYTIDVQSETTFSYRNNYVIPGETALLTSTFTNYGQNTVEAIQLDFTAPDGWRVEAVTDPLVTNLSPGSSIETDWRVTPPDTAEPGFAKLNVTVSFEYEENNKQTEWSADSIVWIPERLPAADSYVSDVEWIHSANHWGPVERDQSNGEKAKDDGKTITIGGEEYTKGLGVHANAEIAYYIGGNFSTFTADIGIDDEVGNRGAVVFQIWADGEKVYDSGLVTGSDSVKKVHADISGANVLKLVVTDGGDGTGYDHADWANAHIARSEVNS
;
A
#
# COMPACT_ATOMS: atom_id res chain seq x y z
N MET A 1 18.32 -28.44 6.84
CA MET A 1 18.17 -26.97 6.82
C MET A 1 18.47 -26.35 8.19
N PHE A 2 17.93 -26.91 9.29
CA PHE A 2 18.11 -26.45 10.67
C PHE A 2 19.56 -26.21 11.19
N ILE A 3 20.56 -27.00 10.78
CA ILE A 3 21.95 -26.85 11.27
C ILE A 3 22.62 -25.55 10.77
N LYS A 4 22.23 -25.05 9.59
CA LYS A 4 22.81 -23.82 9.02
C LYS A 4 22.20 -22.54 9.60
N GLU A 5 20.97 -22.62 10.11
CA GLU A 5 20.25 -21.46 10.65
C GLU A 5 20.74 -21.10 12.05
N HIS A 6 20.88 -22.08 12.95
CA HIS A 6 21.50 -21.82 14.27
C HIS A 6 22.92 -21.28 14.14
N TRP A 7 23.69 -21.82 13.19
CA TRP A 7 25.02 -21.28 12.90
C TRP A 7 24.98 -19.83 12.42
N LEU A 8 24.00 -19.46 11.57
CA LEU A 8 23.87 -18.09 11.07
C LEU A 8 23.49 -17.14 12.20
N GLU A 9 22.49 -17.48 13.01
CA GLU A 9 22.08 -16.68 14.17
C GLU A 9 23.23 -16.51 15.17
N ASP A 10 23.90 -17.59 15.57
CA ASP A 10 25.07 -17.55 16.47
C ASP A 10 26.21 -16.70 15.88
N THR A 11 26.41 -16.78 14.57
CA THR A 11 27.46 -16.01 13.87
C THR A 11 27.13 -14.53 13.86
N LEU A 12 25.88 -14.16 13.55
CA LEU A 12 25.43 -12.77 13.55
C LEU A 12 25.47 -12.19 14.96
N GLU A 13 25.03 -12.93 15.98
CA GLU A 13 25.11 -12.51 17.38
C GLU A 13 26.55 -12.32 17.86
N LYS A 14 27.47 -13.21 17.46
CA LYS A 14 28.88 -13.05 17.83
C LYS A 14 29.52 -11.85 17.13
N ARG A 15 29.18 -11.62 15.87
CA ARG A 15 29.77 -10.56 15.03
C ARG A 15 29.18 -9.18 15.32
N SER A 16 27.92 -9.10 15.75
CA SER A 16 27.27 -7.84 16.16
C SER A 16 28.03 -7.11 17.26
N LYS A 17 28.72 -7.85 18.14
CA LYS A 17 29.59 -7.30 19.20
C LYS A 17 30.72 -6.41 18.68
N SER A 18 31.12 -6.57 17.42
CA SER A 18 32.21 -5.79 16.82
C SER A 18 31.78 -4.46 16.21
N LYS A 19 30.46 -4.20 16.11
CA LYS A 19 29.87 -2.98 15.52
C LYS A 19 30.24 -2.72 14.05
N LYS A 20 30.84 -3.70 13.36
CA LYS A 20 31.25 -3.61 11.94
C LYS A 20 30.11 -4.07 11.01
N PRO A 21 30.08 -3.60 9.75
CA PRO A 21 29.20 -4.17 8.72
C PRO A 21 29.34 -5.69 8.63
N MET A 22 28.21 -6.37 8.53
CA MET A 22 28.11 -7.81 8.35
C MET A 22 27.57 -8.10 6.96
N PHE A 23 28.46 -8.53 6.07
CA PHE A 23 28.09 -8.89 4.70
C PHE A 23 27.48 -10.30 4.67
N VAL A 24 26.23 -10.38 4.25
CA VAL A 24 25.53 -11.65 4.02
C VAL A 24 25.33 -11.83 2.52
N PHE A 25 25.67 -13.00 1.99
CA PHE A 25 25.54 -13.30 0.57
C PHE A 25 24.55 -14.43 0.36
N LEU A 26 23.51 -14.17 -0.43
CA LEU A 26 22.49 -15.15 -0.81
C LEU A 26 22.38 -15.19 -2.34
N HIS A 27 22.09 -16.36 -2.91
CA HIS A 27 21.93 -16.44 -4.37
C HIS A 27 20.61 -15.79 -4.84
N GLN A 28 19.51 -16.10 -4.17
CA GLN A 28 18.17 -15.60 -4.50
C GLN A 28 17.83 -14.38 -3.64
N PRO A 29 17.04 -13.42 -4.16
CA PRO A 29 16.47 -12.38 -3.33
C PRO A 29 15.50 -13.02 -2.35
N LEU A 30 15.27 -12.39 -1.20
CA LEU A 30 14.37 -12.92 -0.18
C LEU A 30 12.96 -13.19 -0.74
N SER A 31 12.47 -12.32 -1.62
CA SER A 31 11.18 -12.46 -2.34
C SER A 31 11.08 -13.65 -3.30
N ALA A 32 12.19 -14.36 -3.57
CA ALA A 32 12.20 -15.57 -4.39
C ALA A 32 12.42 -16.85 -3.56
N VAL A 33 12.45 -16.74 -2.22
CA VAL A 33 12.53 -17.87 -1.29
C VAL A 33 11.11 -18.27 -0.85
N TYR A 34 10.92 -19.51 -0.39
CA TYR A 34 9.65 -19.90 0.25
C TYR A 34 9.28 -18.90 1.35
N GLU A 35 8.03 -18.43 1.35
CA GLU A 35 7.50 -17.38 2.24
C GLU A 35 7.88 -17.56 3.72
N THR A 36 7.83 -18.81 4.21
CA THR A 36 8.21 -19.14 5.59
C THR A 36 9.70 -18.96 5.88
N ALA A 37 10.58 -19.21 4.91
CA ALA A 37 12.02 -19.02 5.05
C ALA A 37 12.45 -17.58 4.77
N GLU A 38 11.79 -16.89 3.83
CA GLU A 38 11.90 -15.45 3.63
C GLU A 38 11.62 -14.72 4.95
N LYS A 39 10.42 -14.92 5.52
CA LYS A 39 10.02 -14.27 6.77
C LYS A 39 11.02 -14.52 7.89
N ARG A 40 11.49 -15.76 8.05
CA ARG A 40 12.46 -16.11 9.10
C ARG A 40 13.82 -15.44 8.92
N LEU A 41 14.31 -15.31 7.69
CA LEU A 41 15.57 -14.63 7.40
C LEU A 41 15.43 -13.11 7.55
N THR A 42 14.32 -12.53 7.11
CA THR A 42 13.98 -11.13 7.37
C THR A 42 13.93 -10.87 8.87
N ASP A 43 13.13 -11.63 9.63
CA ASP A 43 13.02 -11.51 11.10
C ASP A 43 14.39 -11.64 11.79
N LEU A 44 15.29 -12.48 11.26
CA LEU A 44 16.64 -12.65 11.80
C LEU A 44 17.54 -11.45 11.47
N PHE A 45 17.57 -11.00 10.21
CA PHE A 45 18.43 -9.90 9.77
C PHE A 45 18.01 -8.56 10.37
N SER A 46 16.71 -8.32 10.57
CA SER A 46 16.18 -7.11 11.23
C SER A 46 16.67 -6.95 12.68
N LYS A 47 17.14 -8.02 13.35
CA LYS A 47 17.79 -7.92 14.67
C LYS A 47 19.20 -7.33 14.61
N TYR A 48 19.77 -7.21 13.41
CA TYR A 48 21.16 -6.87 13.19
C TYR A 48 21.28 -5.81 12.07
N PRO A 49 21.04 -4.52 12.37
CA PRO A 49 21.02 -3.45 11.36
C PRO A 49 22.35 -3.29 10.61
N GLN A 50 23.47 -3.75 11.19
CA GLN A 50 24.76 -3.84 10.49
C GLN A 50 24.79 -4.87 9.34
N VAL A 51 23.72 -5.66 9.12
CA VAL A 51 23.63 -6.60 8.00
C VAL A 51 23.46 -5.84 6.68
N ILE A 52 24.34 -6.16 5.73
CA ILE A 52 24.22 -5.77 4.33
C ILE A 52 24.07 -7.07 3.52
N LEU A 53 22.85 -7.37 3.10
CA LEU A 53 22.51 -8.53 2.29
C LEU A 53 22.81 -8.25 0.82
N PHE A 54 23.66 -9.04 0.20
CA PHE A 54 23.84 -9.10 -1.24
C PHE A 54 23.10 -10.33 -1.78
N SER A 55 22.14 -10.11 -2.67
CA SER A 55 21.34 -11.17 -3.30
C SER A 55 21.27 -11.01 -4.83
N GLY A 56 20.96 -12.05 -5.60
CA GLY A 56 21.04 -12.01 -7.08
C GLY A 56 19.87 -12.66 -7.79
N HIS A 57 20.12 -13.52 -8.78
CA HIS A 57 19.12 -14.33 -9.52
C HIS A 57 18.16 -13.58 -10.46
N THR A 58 17.96 -12.27 -10.31
CA THR A 58 17.04 -11.51 -11.17
C THR A 58 17.61 -11.13 -12.53
N HIS A 59 18.94 -11.18 -12.70
CA HIS A 59 19.66 -10.78 -13.92
C HIS A 59 19.32 -9.36 -14.40
N ARG A 60 18.81 -8.50 -13.51
CA ARG A 60 18.43 -7.14 -13.90
C ARG A 60 19.65 -6.30 -14.21
N ASP A 61 19.51 -5.41 -15.16
CA ASP A 61 20.51 -4.39 -15.45
C ASP A 61 20.60 -3.38 -14.29
N MET A 62 21.80 -3.15 -13.75
CA MET A 62 22.00 -2.24 -12.62
C MET A 62 21.75 -0.78 -12.97
N ARG A 63 21.73 -0.41 -14.26
CA ARG A 63 21.45 0.96 -14.70
C ARG A 63 20.00 1.37 -14.50
N LEU A 64 19.12 0.42 -14.19
CA LEU A 64 17.73 0.72 -13.92
C LEU A 64 17.62 1.43 -12.57
N PRO A 65 16.90 2.57 -12.50
CA PRO A 65 16.81 3.35 -11.29
C PRO A 65 16.06 2.58 -10.19
N ASN A 66 16.46 2.78 -8.93
CA ASN A 66 15.74 2.38 -7.71
C ASN A 66 15.44 0.87 -7.52
N ILE A 67 16.17 -0.04 -8.17
CA ILE A 67 15.90 -1.49 -8.05
C ILE A 67 17.01 -2.29 -7.35
N ASN A 68 18.18 -1.70 -7.10
CA ASN A 68 19.35 -2.44 -6.65
C ASN A 68 19.68 -2.27 -5.16
N LEU A 69 19.16 -1.23 -4.50
CA LEU A 69 19.39 -0.96 -3.09
C LEU A 69 18.05 -0.76 -2.40
N THR A 70 17.84 -1.45 -1.30
CA THR A 70 16.70 -1.27 -0.40
C THR A 70 17.26 -1.16 1.02
N GLN A 71 16.89 -0.10 1.73
CA GLN A 71 17.25 0.11 3.13
C GLN A 71 15.97 0.14 3.93
N ASN A 72 15.70 -0.98 4.62
CA ASN A 72 14.67 -1.12 5.63
C ASN A 72 15.39 -1.44 6.97
N GLU A 73 14.87 -2.36 7.79
CA GLU A 73 15.47 -2.80 9.06
C GLU A 73 16.89 -3.39 8.90
N PHE A 74 17.28 -3.75 7.68
CA PHE A 74 18.64 -4.04 7.25
C PHE A 74 18.82 -3.60 5.79
N THR A 75 20.07 -3.44 5.36
CA THR A 75 20.36 -3.06 3.96
C THR A 75 20.35 -4.30 3.06
N SER A 76 19.64 -4.24 1.94
CA SER A 76 19.62 -5.28 0.90
C SER A 76 20.05 -4.70 -0.45
N ILE A 77 20.89 -5.45 -1.15
CA ILE A 77 21.45 -5.10 -2.45
C ILE A 77 21.19 -6.22 -3.44
N ASN A 78 20.47 -5.90 -4.51
CA ASN A 78 20.27 -6.81 -5.63
C ASN A 78 21.44 -6.69 -6.61
N THR A 79 22.10 -7.82 -6.84
CA THR A 79 23.24 -7.98 -7.73
C THR A 79 22.74 -8.36 -9.11
N ALA A 80 23.31 -7.71 -10.13
CA ALA A 80 23.10 -8.10 -11.52
C ALA A 80 23.85 -9.40 -11.85
N SER A 81 23.84 -9.75 -13.12
CA SER A 81 24.46 -10.96 -13.63
C SER A 81 25.78 -10.66 -14.33
N VAL A 82 26.74 -11.54 -14.10
CA VAL A 82 28.06 -11.51 -14.74
C VAL A 82 28.06 -12.12 -16.15
N TYR A 83 26.90 -12.58 -16.65
CA TYR A 83 26.77 -13.30 -17.91
C TYR A 83 25.84 -12.62 -18.94
N TYR A 84 24.70 -12.08 -18.49
CA TYR A 84 23.78 -11.27 -19.29
C TYR A 84 22.90 -10.43 -18.38
N THR A 85 22.43 -9.29 -18.86
CA THR A 85 21.46 -8.45 -18.15
C THR A 85 20.11 -8.46 -18.84
N THR A 86 19.07 -8.10 -18.10
CA THR A 86 17.70 -7.99 -18.59
C THR A 86 17.14 -6.62 -18.26
N PHE A 87 16.54 -5.99 -19.25
CA PHE A 87 15.63 -4.86 -19.11
C PHE A 87 14.36 -5.27 -19.83
N ALA A 88 13.40 -5.84 -19.09
CA ALA A 88 12.22 -6.46 -19.69
C ALA A 88 11.59 -5.53 -20.76
N PRO A 89 11.36 -6.01 -22.00
CA PRO A 89 11.47 -7.39 -22.50
C PRO A 89 12.83 -7.78 -23.12
N THR A 90 13.84 -6.91 -23.09
CA THR A 90 15.15 -7.10 -23.73
C THR A 90 16.16 -7.84 -22.85
N VAL A 91 16.96 -8.71 -23.49
CA VAL A 91 18.13 -9.38 -22.89
C VAL A 91 19.37 -8.87 -23.60
N ASN A 92 20.38 -8.45 -22.83
CA ASN A 92 21.66 -8.00 -23.34
C ASN A 92 22.77 -8.99 -22.96
N TRP A 93 23.33 -9.64 -23.97
CA TRP A 93 24.36 -10.68 -23.83
C TRP A 93 25.78 -10.12 -23.85
N ASP A 94 25.95 -8.86 -24.26
CA ASP A 94 27.24 -8.17 -24.30
C ASP A 94 27.48 -7.38 -23.01
N GLU A 95 27.15 -7.96 -21.86
CA GLU A 95 27.31 -7.31 -20.54
C GLU A 95 27.81 -8.28 -19.49
N SER A 96 28.59 -7.76 -18.55
CA SER A 96 28.95 -8.47 -17.32
C SER A 96 28.98 -7.44 -16.20
N GLN A 97 27.93 -7.40 -15.38
CA GLN A 97 27.77 -6.35 -14.37
C GLN A 97 27.98 -6.90 -12.96
N GLY A 98 28.63 -6.11 -12.11
CA GLY A 98 28.75 -6.41 -10.68
C GLY A 98 29.21 -5.19 -9.89
N PHE A 99 29.43 -5.39 -8.59
CA PHE A 99 29.81 -4.31 -7.69
C PHE A 99 31.30 -4.32 -7.34
N TYR A 100 31.88 -3.14 -7.24
CA TYR A 100 33.11 -2.86 -6.52
C TYR A 100 32.72 -2.27 -5.15
N VAL A 101 33.08 -2.98 -4.08
CA VAL A 101 32.69 -2.62 -2.72
C VAL A 101 33.93 -2.19 -1.93
N GLN A 102 33.90 -0.96 -1.44
CA GLN A 102 34.93 -0.39 -0.57
C GLN A 102 34.37 -0.30 0.85
N ILE A 103 35.13 -0.81 1.80
CA ILE A 103 34.74 -0.85 3.20
C ILE A 103 35.64 0.14 3.94
N TYR A 104 35.03 1.13 4.56
CA TYR A 104 35.66 2.09 5.45
C TYR A 104 35.22 1.80 6.88
N ASP A 105 35.84 2.47 7.85
CA ASP A 105 35.48 2.29 9.27
C ASP A 105 34.06 2.82 9.57
N ASP A 106 33.59 3.82 8.81
CA ASP A 106 32.34 4.55 9.00
C ASP A 106 31.28 4.28 7.92
N ARG A 107 31.65 3.72 6.77
CA ARG A 107 30.74 3.55 5.62
C ARG A 107 31.13 2.40 4.70
N VAL A 108 30.17 1.97 3.88
CA VAL A 108 30.41 1.04 2.77
C VAL A 108 30.07 1.76 1.47
N VAL A 109 31.03 1.87 0.56
CA VAL A 109 30.80 2.45 -0.77
C VAL A 109 30.66 1.31 -1.77
N VAL A 110 29.56 1.30 -2.53
CA VAL A 110 29.24 0.29 -3.53
C VAL A 110 29.15 0.97 -4.90
N GLN A 111 29.99 0.56 -5.83
CA GLN A 111 30.04 1.10 -7.18
C GLN A 111 29.75 0.02 -8.21
N GLY A 112 28.95 0.32 -9.22
CA GLY A 112 28.66 -0.62 -10.31
C GLY A 112 29.75 -0.63 -11.36
N ARG A 113 30.06 -1.82 -11.89
CA ARG A 113 31.10 -2.03 -12.90
C ARG A 113 30.57 -2.95 -13.99
N ASP A 114 30.68 -2.51 -15.23
CA ASP A 114 30.59 -3.37 -16.40
C ASP A 114 31.99 -3.94 -16.69
N PHE A 115 32.21 -5.20 -16.34
CA PHE A 115 33.45 -5.93 -16.55
C PHE A 115 33.68 -6.24 -18.04
N TYR A 116 32.61 -6.41 -18.83
CA TYR A 116 32.71 -6.68 -20.26
C TYR A 116 33.24 -5.44 -21.00
N ARG A 117 32.61 -4.28 -20.76
CA ARG A 117 33.02 -3.00 -21.39
C ARG A 117 34.18 -2.31 -20.69
N LYS A 118 34.59 -2.81 -19.52
CA LYS A 118 35.61 -2.17 -18.66
C LYS A 118 35.23 -0.73 -18.33
N GLN A 119 33.97 -0.48 -18.01
CA GLN A 119 33.43 0.85 -17.70
C GLN A 119 32.73 0.86 -16.34
N TRP A 120 32.84 1.99 -15.63
CA TRP A 120 32.08 2.23 -14.40
C TRP A 120 30.63 2.50 -14.81
N ILE A 121 29.69 2.09 -13.97
CA ILE A 121 28.27 2.36 -14.15
C ILE A 121 27.93 3.54 -13.24
N PRO A 122 27.94 4.79 -13.73
CA PRO A 122 27.80 5.99 -12.89
C PRO A 122 26.46 6.05 -12.15
N GLU A 123 25.42 5.39 -12.68
CA GLU A 123 24.10 5.25 -12.05
C GLU A 123 24.14 4.43 -10.76
N VAL A 124 25.23 3.68 -10.54
CA VAL A 124 25.39 2.75 -9.43
C VAL A 124 26.55 3.24 -8.57
N HIS A 125 26.24 4.15 -7.66
CA HIS A 125 27.16 4.62 -6.65
C HIS A 125 26.40 4.84 -5.35
N TYR A 126 26.48 3.87 -4.45
CA TYR A 126 25.84 3.93 -3.14
C TYR A 126 26.88 4.19 -2.06
N THR A 127 26.60 5.14 -1.19
CA THR A 127 27.27 5.22 0.11
C THR A 127 26.28 4.70 1.12
N ILE A 128 26.47 3.44 1.52
CA ILE A 128 25.72 2.83 2.60
C ILE A 128 26.37 3.34 3.87
N ASP A 129 25.71 4.28 4.49
CA ASP A 129 25.99 4.61 5.86
C ASP A 129 25.63 3.39 6.70
N VAL A 130 26.57 2.92 7.50
CA VAL A 130 26.31 1.79 8.39
C VAL A 130 25.49 2.25 9.60
N GLN A 131 24.98 3.51 9.61
CA GLN A 131 24.69 4.22 10.86
C GLN A 131 23.42 5.10 11.03
N SER A 132 22.27 4.82 10.42
CA SER A 132 20.90 5.16 10.94
C SER A 132 19.79 4.74 9.94
N GLU A 133 18.50 4.83 10.29
CA GLU A 133 17.37 4.81 9.31
C GLU A 133 16.23 5.74 9.80
N THR A 134 15.53 6.41 8.89
CA THR A 134 14.26 7.11 9.18
C THR A 134 13.11 6.26 8.67
N THR A 135 12.16 5.88 9.53
CA THR A 135 10.99 5.09 9.14
C THR A 135 9.70 5.87 9.38
N PHE A 136 8.69 5.65 8.54
CA PHE A 136 7.35 6.21 8.75
C PHE A 136 6.45 5.18 9.39
N SER A 137 5.63 5.60 10.35
CA SER A 137 4.47 4.82 10.79
C SER A 137 3.26 5.72 10.92
N TYR A 138 2.24 5.46 10.10
CA TYR A 138 0.96 6.17 10.15
C TYR A 138 -0.15 5.23 10.60
N ARG A 139 -1.09 5.73 11.42
CA ARG A 139 -2.28 4.97 11.80
C ARG A 139 -3.27 4.79 10.65
N ASN A 140 -3.38 5.78 9.77
CA ASN A 140 -4.31 5.81 8.63
C ASN A 140 -3.55 6.20 7.35
N ASN A 141 -3.88 5.54 6.23
CA ASN A 141 -3.27 5.78 4.91
C ASN A 141 -4.04 6.81 4.05
N TYR A 142 -4.87 7.65 4.66
CA TYR A 142 -5.68 8.65 3.97
C TYR A 142 -5.83 9.96 4.77
N VAL A 143 -6.14 11.04 4.07
CA VAL A 143 -6.42 12.37 4.63
C VAL A 143 -7.61 13.00 3.91
N ILE A 144 -8.55 13.60 4.65
CA ILE A 144 -9.80 14.14 4.11
C ILE A 144 -9.61 15.64 3.85
N PRO A 145 -9.95 16.15 2.65
CA PRO A 145 -9.93 17.59 2.37
C PRO A 145 -10.64 18.41 3.47
N GLY A 146 -9.94 19.40 4.03
CA GLY A 146 -10.47 20.26 5.10
C GLY A 146 -10.34 19.72 6.52
N GLU A 147 -10.12 18.42 6.70
CA GLU A 147 -9.98 17.82 8.02
C GLU A 147 -8.51 17.69 8.43
N THR A 148 -8.26 17.74 9.73
CA THR A 148 -6.89 17.58 10.26
C THR A 148 -6.63 16.12 10.62
N ALA A 149 -5.68 15.51 9.92
CA ALA A 149 -5.14 14.20 10.26
C ALA A 149 -3.94 14.32 11.22
N LEU A 150 -3.77 13.34 12.09
CA LEU A 150 -2.58 13.18 12.93
C LEU A 150 -1.68 12.11 12.31
N LEU A 151 -0.48 12.50 11.91
CA LEU A 151 0.55 11.62 11.34
C LEU A 151 1.75 11.56 12.28
N THR A 152 2.40 10.41 12.39
CA THR A 152 3.61 10.24 13.21
C THR A 152 4.78 9.90 12.30
N SER A 153 5.92 10.55 12.50
CA SER A 153 7.19 10.21 11.87
C SER A 153 8.16 9.68 12.91
N THR A 154 8.94 8.66 12.57
CA THR A 154 9.91 8.05 13.50
C THR A 154 11.31 8.12 12.91
N PHE A 155 12.24 8.70 13.64
CA PHE A 155 13.67 8.60 13.29
C PHE A 155 14.37 7.68 14.28
N THR A 156 15.10 6.69 13.79
CA THR A 156 15.82 5.73 14.63
C THR A 156 17.32 5.78 14.34
N ASN A 157 18.11 6.03 15.38
CA ASN A 157 19.55 5.96 15.25
C ASN A 157 20.02 4.50 15.30
N TYR A 158 20.03 3.80 14.17
CA TYR A 158 20.66 2.48 14.05
C TYR A 158 22.20 2.52 13.97
N GLY A 159 22.80 3.71 14.07
CA GLY A 159 24.23 3.93 14.14
C GLY A 159 24.91 3.47 15.38
N GLN A 160 26.24 3.53 15.33
CA GLN A 160 27.11 3.07 16.42
C GLN A 160 27.52 4.19 17.35
N ASN A 161 27.32 5.43 16.90
CA ASN A 161 27.63 6.69 17.57
C ASN A 161 26.35 7.46 17.90
N THR A 162 26.42 8.32 18.92
CA THR A 162 25.37 9.30 19.19
C THR A 162 25.32 10.30 18.03
N VAL A 163 24.11 10.64 17.60
CA VAL A 163 23.88 11.77 16.70
C VAL A 163 23.35 12.94 17.50
N GLU A 164 23.70 14.15 17.11
CA GLU A 164 23.38 15.40 17.79
C GLU A 164 22.59 16.34 16.89
N ALA A 165 22.00 17.38 17.48
CA ALA A 165 21.29 18.44 16.77
C ALA A 165 20.26 17.92 15.76
N ILE A 166 19.46 16.93 16.18
CA ILE A 166 18.47 16.30 15.31
C ILE A 166 17.29 17.26 15.13
N GLN A 167 16.92 17.49 13.87
CA GLN A 167 15.73 18.26 13.49
C GLN A 167 14.93 17.49 12.43
N LEU A 168 13.63 17.33 12.67
CA LEU A 168 12.69 16.81 11.68
C LEU A 168 11.90 17.96 11.04
N ASP A 169 11.78 17.91 9.72
CA ASP A 169 10.99 18.83 8.92
C ASP A 169 10.01 18.04 8.06
N PHE A 170 8.77 18.52 7.95
CA PHE A 170 7.71 17.85 7.19
C PHE A 170 7.26 18.73 6.02
N THR A 171 7.29 18.17 4.82
CA THR A 171 6.83 18.81 3.58
C THR A 171 5.60 18.09 3.03
N ALA A 172 4.57 18.87 2.69
CA ALA A 172 3.34 18.42 2.05
C ALA A 172 3.12 19.19 0.73
N PRO A 173 2.15 18.79 -0.12
CA PRO A 173 1.82 19.55 -1.32
C PRO A 173 1.43 21.00 -1.02
N ASP A 174 1.56 21.86 -2.03
CA ASP A 174 1.24 23.29 -1.90
C ASP A 174 -0.17 23.52 -1.36
N GLY A 175 -0.29 24.44 -0.40
CA GLY A 175 -1.57 24.81 0.23
C GLY A 175 -1.99 23.92 1.40
N TRP A 176 -1.26 22.83 1.68
CA TRP A 176 -1.49 22.01 2.85
C TRP A 176 -0.89 22.68 4.08
N ARG A 177 -1.59 22.59 5.21
CA ARG A 177 -1.09 23.05 6.51
C ARG A 177 -0.47 21.88 7.26
N VAL A 178 0.75 22.08 7.75
CA VAL A 178 1.50 21.10 8.53
C VAL A 178 1.99 21.76 9.80
N GLU A 179 1.76 21.13 10.95
CA GLU A 179 2.21 21.62 12.25
C GLU A 179 2.74 20.48 13.12
N ALA A 180 3.94 20.65 13.66
CA ALA A 180 4.47 19.75 14.67
C ALA A 180 3.66 19.89 15.98
N VAL A 181 3.21 18.77 16.51
CA VAL A 181 2.54 18.66 17.81
C VAL A 181 3.56 18.33 18.90
N THR A 182 4.49 17.44 18.59
CA THR A 182 5.66 17.11 19.43
C THR A 182 6.86 17.93 18.95
N ASP A 183 7.79 18.28 19.83
CA ASP A 183 9.00 19.02 19.45
C ASP A 183 9.79 18.22 18.41
N PRO A 184 10.02 18.76 17.20
CA PRO A 184 10.80 18.08 16.17
C PRO A 184 12.32 18.19 16.42
N LEU A 185 12.76 18.88 17.48
CA LEU A 185 14.16 19.07 17.82
C LEU A 185 14.58 18.15 18.97
N VAL A 186 15.69 17.43 18.77
CA VAL A 186 16.28 16.57 19.80
C VAL A 186 17.77 16.82 19.87
N THR A 187 18.29 17.11 21.08
CA THR A 187 19.71 17.45 21.24
C THR A 187 20.62 16.29 20.89
N ASN A 188 20.34 15.10 21.42
CA ASN A 188 21.18 13.90 21.27
C ASN A 188 20.32 12.66 21.16
N LEU A 189 20.71 11.73 20.30
CA LEU A 189 20.06 10.43 20.14
C LEU A 189 21.09 9.31 20.17
N SER A 190 21.05 8.50 21.22
CA SER A 190 21.94 7.35 21.39
C SER A 190 21.65 6.23 20.39
N PRO A 191 22.66 5.39 20.06
CA PRO A 191 22.46 4.16 19.29
C PRO A 191 21.28 3.30 19.76
N GLY A 192 20.48 2.82 18.81
CA GLY A 192 19.29 2.00 19.01
C GLY A 192 18.08 2.74 19.58
N SER A 193 18.16 4.06 19.76
CA SER A 193 17.05 4.88 20.26
C SER A 193 16.29 5.53 19.11
N SER A 194 15.01 5.81 19.32
CA SER A 194 14.13 6.45 18.35
C SER A 194 13.52 7.73 18.90
N ILE A 195 13.13 8.62 17.99
CA ILE A 195 12.32 9.81 18.27
C ILE A 195 11.06 9.75 17.42
N GLU A 196 9.95 10.16 18.01
CA GLU A 196 8.66 10.24 17.33
C GLU A 196 8.19 11.69 17.33
N THR A 197 7.76 12.16 16.18
CA THR A 197 7.15 13.49 16.04
C THR A 197 5.75 13.32 15.46
N ASP A 198 4.77 13.82 16.20
CA ASP A 198 3.39 13.91 15.74
C ASP A 198 3.17 15.20 14.95
N TRP A 199 2.48 15.09 13.83
CA TRP A 199 2.19 16.17 12.88
C TRP A 199 0.69 16.27 12.66
N ARG A 200 0.15 17.49 12.83
CA ARG A 200 -1.17 17.85 12.31
C ARG A 200 -1.03 18.22 10.86
N VAL A 201 -1.67 17.46 9.98
CA VAL A 201 -1.67 17.69 8.54
C VAL A 201 -3.10 17.93 8.08
N THR A 202 -3.33 19.10 7.47
CA THR A 202 -4.64 19.54 6.97
C THR A 202 -4.53 19.85 5.48
N PRO A 203 -5.03 18.97 4.58
CA PRO A 203 -5.22 19.33 3.19
C PRO A 203 -6.27 20.45 3.06
N PRO A 204 -6.14 21.37 2.08
CA PRO A 204 -7.17 22.37 1.84
C PRO A 204 -8.48 21.71 1.40
N ASP A 205 -9.62 22.40 1.60
CA ASP A 205 -10.95 21.94 1.12
C ASP A 205 -10.98 21.69 -0.39
N THR A 206 -10.07 22.33 -1.13
CA THR A 206 -9.91 22.24 -2.58
C THR A 206 -8.87 21.20 -3.00
N ALA A 207 -8.39 20.35 -2.09
CA ALA A 207 -7.48 19.27 -2.45
C ALA A 207 -8.17 18.32 -3.43
N GLU A 208 -7.51 18.04 -4.56
CA GLU A 208 -8.03 17.12 -5.58
C GLU A 208 -7.98 15.68 -5.07
N PRO A 209 -8.99 14.85 -5.39
CA PRO A 209 -8.98 13.42 -5.06
C PRO A 209 -7.80 12.70 -5.72
N GLY A 210 -7.29 11.65 -5.07
CA GLY A 210 -6.18 10.84 -5.60
C GLY A 210 -5.10 10.56 -4.57
N PHE A 211 -3.84 10.56 -4.97
CA PHE A 211 -2.71 10.27 -4.08
C PHE A 211 -1.81 11.49 -3.94
N ALA A 212 -1.49 11.86 -2.71
CA ALA A 212 -0.53 12.91 -2.40
C ALA A 212 0.73 12.33 -1.76
N LYS A 213 1.88 12.86 -2.20
CA LYS A 213 3.18 12.55 -1.61
C LYS A 213 3.45 13.51 -0.45
N LEU A 214 3.86 12.94 0.67
CA LEU A 214 4.35 13.63 1.86
C LEU A 214 5.83 13.26 2.03
N ASN A 215 6.63 14.16 2.59
CA ASN A 215 8.05 13.94 2.82
C ASN A 215 8.41 14.42 4.23
N VAL A 216 9.22 13.62 4.94
CA VAL A 216 9.88 14.06 6.16
C VAL A 216 11.36 14.02 5.90
N THR A 217 12.01 15.13 6.19
CA THR A 217 13.44 15.29 6.17
C THR A 217 13.94 15.31 7.62
N VAL A 218 15.03 14.61 7.89
CA VAL A 218 15.75 14.67 9.16
C VAL A 218 17.15 15.20 8.90
N SER A 219 17.54 16.23 9.64
CA SER A 219 18.93 16.69 9.67
C SER A 219 19.54 16.41 11.04
N PHE A 220 20.81 16.03 11.06
CA PHE A 220 21.55 15.71 12.29
C PHE A 220 23.07 15.86 12.08
N GLU A 221 23.82 15.91 13.17
CA GLU A 221 25.28 15.98 13.17
C GLU A 221 25.89 14.75 13.86
N TYR A 222 27.04 14.28 13.38
CA TYR A 222 27.83 13.28 14.09
C TYR A 222 28.78 13.96 15.08
N GLU A 223 28.79 13.49 16.33
CA GLU A 223 29.62 14.01 17.44
C GLU A 223 31.12 14.12 17.07
N GLU A 224 31.64 13.20 16.25
CA GLU A 224 33.07 13.14 15.92
C GLU A 224 33.55 14.21 14.93
N ASN A 225 32.65 14.79 14.11
CA ASN A 225 33.08 15.65 12.99
C ASN A 225 32.20 16.87 12.69
N ASN A 226 31.12 17.09 13.45
CA ASN A 226 30.13 18.17 13.24
C ASN A 226 29.68 18.31 11.78
N LYS A 227 29.68 17.21 11.02
CA LYS A 227 29.20 17.21 9.65
C LYS A 227 27.69 17.06 9.67
N GLN A 228 26.98 18.10 9.25
CA GLN A 228 25.55 18.04 9.02
C GLN A 228 25.24 17.00 7.92
N THR A 229 24.37 16.06 8.26
CA THR A 229 23.86 15.01 7.39
C THR A 229 22.35 15.16 7.34
N GLU A 230 21.77 14.94 6.17
CA GLU A 230 20.34 15.08 5.95
C GLU A 230 19.83 13.85 5.22
N TRP A 231 18.76 13.25 5.72
CA TRP A 231 18.02 12.18 5.07
C TRP A 231 16.56 12.53 4.93
N SER A 232 15.88 11.85 4.02
CA SER A 232 14.45 11.98 3.90
C SER A 232 13.79 10.65 3.63
N ALA A 233 12.52 10.57 3.99
CA ALA A 233 11.67 9.47 3.61
C ALA A 233 10.33 10.02 3.09
N ASP A 234 9.75 9.27 2.17
CA ASP A 234 8.51 9.62 1.50
C ASP A 234 7.37 8.76 2.02
N SER A 235 6.18 9.35 2.11
CA SER A 235 4.93 8.65 2.35
C SER A 235 3.88 9.05 1.32
N ILE A 236 2.92 8.18 1.03
CA ILE A 236 1.81 8.45 0.14
C ILE A 236 0.52 8.33 0.95
N VAL A 237 -0.31 9.37 0.89
CA VAL A 237 -1.67 9.35 1.44
C VAL A 237 -2.69 9.41 0.33
N TRP A 238 -3.79 8.69 0.51
CA TRP A 238 -4.96 8.78 -0.35
C TRP A 238 -5.87 9.95 0.09
N ILE A 239 -6.39 10.69 -0.87
CA ILE A 239 -7.36 11.77 -0.70
C ILE A 239 -8.68 11.27 -1.29
N PRO A 240 -9.69 11.01 -0.45
CA PRO A 240 -10.99 10.56 -0.94
C PRO A 240 -11.67 11.64 -1.76
N GLU A 241 -12.56 11.21 -2.65
CA GLU A 241 -13.46 12.13 -3.32
C GLU A 241 -14.45 12.74 -2.32
N ARG A 242 -14.89 13.96 -2.59
CA ARG A 242 -15.80 14.67 -1.68
C ARG A 242 -17.13 13.93 -1.61
N LEU A 243 -17.49 13.55 -0.39
CA LEU A 243 -18.75 12.86 -0.15
C LEU A 243 -19.96 13.79 -0.40
N PRO A 244 -21.05 13.28 -0.98
CA PRO A 244 -22.26 14.05 -1.19
C PRO A 244 -22.82 14.61 0.12
N ALA A 245 -23.27 15.88 0.13
CA ALA A 245 -23.82 16.54 1.32
C ALA A 245 -25.24 16.08 1.71
N ALA A 246 -25.90 15.30 0.85
CA ALA A 246 -27.26 14.82 1.01
C ALA A 246 -27.33 13.32 0.67
N ASP A 247 -28.50 12.72 0.90
CA ASP A 247 -28.81 11.36 0.46
C ASP A 247 -28.51 11.20 -1.03
N SER A 248 -27.92 10.07 -1.41
CA SER A 248 -27.39 9.89 -2.76
C SER A 248 -27.50 8.45 -3.22
N TYR A 249 -27.82 8.26 -4.50
CA TYR A 249 -27.70 6.95 -5.13
C TYR A 249 -26.23 6.55 -5.20
N VAL A 250 -25.90 5.30 -4.90
CA VAL A 250 -24.51 4.82 -4.96
C VAL A 250 -23.97 4.78 -6.39
N SER A 251 -24.85 4.80 -7.39
CA SER A 251 -24.48 4.95 -8.80
C SER A 251 -24.02 6.37 -9.17
N ASP A 252 -24.31 7.39 -8.33
CA ASP A 252 -23.82 8.76 -8.48
C ASP A 252 -22.59 9.07 -7.60
N VAL A 253 -22.17 8.12 -6.77
CA VAL A 253 -21.01 8.24 -5.88
C VAL A 253 -19.82 7.51 -6.50
N GLU A 254 -18.63 8.08 -6.36
CA GLU A 254 -17.42 7.39 -6.78
C GLU A 254 -17.04 6.29 -5.77
N TRP A 255 -16.82 5.09 -6.29
CA TRP A 255 -16.32 3.98 -5.49
C TRP A 255 -14.79 4.06 -5.38
N ILE A 256 -14.25 3.54 -4.29
CA ILE A 256 -12.80 3.44 -4.06
C ILE A 256 -12.22 2.14 -4.59
N HIS A 257 -13.10 1.17 -4.85
CA HIS A 257 -12.77 -0.12 -5.44
C HIS A 257 -13.99 -0.72 -6.14
N SER A 258 -13.77 -1.35 -7.27
CA SER A 258 -14.74 -2.27 -7.87
C SER A 258 -14.02 -3.48 -8.47
N ALA A 259 -14.64 -4.64 -8.29
CA ALA A 259 -14.29 -5.90 -8.90
C ALA A 259 -15.59 -6.58 -9.34
N ASN A 260 -15.55 -7.18 -10.52
CA ASN A 260 -16.69 -7.85 -11.10
C ASN A 260 -16.17 -9.04 -11.91
N HIS A 261 -16.81 -10.20 -11.78
CA HIS A 261 -16.25 -11.41 -12.40
C HIS A 261 -16.36 -11.39 -13.92
N TRP A 262 -17.43 -10.79 -14.44
CA TRP A 262 -17.68 -10.68 -15.86
C TRP A 262 -18.15 -9.28 -16.22
N GLY A 263 -17.39 -8.63 -17.10
CA GLY A 263 -17.61 -7.22 -17.47
C GLY A 263 -17.27 -6.25 -16.33
N PRO A 264 -17.38 -4.95 -16.60
CA PRO A 264 -17.33 -3.94 -15.55
C PRO A 264 -18.63 -3.94 -14.72
N VAL A 265 -18.59 -3.25 -13.58
CA VAL A 265 -19.82 -2.83 -12.87
C VAL A 265 -20.47 -1.73 -13.68
N GLU A 266 -21.77 -1.86 -13.93
CA GLU A 266 -22.53 -0.88 -14.70
C GLU A 266 -23.30 0.08 -13.78
N ARG A 267 -23.29 1.36 -14.13
CA ARG A 267 -24.04 2.41 -13.39
C ARG A 267 -25.36 2.65 -14.10
N ASP A 268 -26.45 2.56 -13.36
CA ASP A 268 -27.83 2.77 -13.81
C ASP A 268 -28.28 1.84 -14.94
N GLN A 269 -27.60 0.71 -15.10
CA GLN A 269 -27.86 -0.33 -16.09
C GLN A 269 -27.58 -1.72 -15.50
N SER A 270 -28.19 -2.75 -16.06
CA SER A 270 -27.88 -4.15 -15.77
C SER A 270 -26.44 -4.50 -16.18
N ASN A 271 -25.89 -5.64 -15.75
CA ASN A 271 -24.60 -6.09 -16.27
C ASN A 271 -24.70 -6.44 -17.76
N GLY A 272 -24.04 -5.67 -18.61
CA GLY A 272 -24.17 -5.78 -20.07
C GLY A 272 -23.23 -6.74 -20.79
N GLU A 273 -22.51 -7.59 -20.04
CA GLU A 273 -21.49 -8.56 -20.49
C GLU A 273 -20.04 -8.07 -20.46
N LYS A 274 -19.52 -7.38 -21.49
CA LYS A 274 -18.06 -7.24 -21.68
C LYS A 274 -17.57 -5.82 -21.81
N ALA A 275 -18.30 -4.99 -22.54
CA ALA A 275 -17.94 -3.59 -22.67
C ALA A 275 -18.45 -2.85 -21.43
N LYS A 276 -18.08 -1.57 -21.35
CA LYS A 276 -18.70 -0.66 -20.41
C LYS A 276 -19.91 -0.03 -21.10
N ASP A 277 -20.96 0.26 -20.34
CA ASP A 277 -22.18 0.94 -20.81
C ASP A 277 -22.91 0.15 -21.91
N ASP A 278 -22.82 -1.19 -21.90
CA ASP A 278 -23.54 -2.12 -22.79
C ASP A 278 -24.75 -2.79 -22.13
N GLY A 279 -25.03 -2.43 -20.87
CA GLY A 279 -26.17 -2.90 -20.09
C GLY A 279 -27.51 -2.34 -20.57
N LYS A 280 -28.60 -2.96 -20.08
CA LYS A 280 -29.96 -2.48 -20.33
C LYS A 280 -30.49 -1.73 -19.11
N THR A 281 -31.69 -1.16 -19.23
CA THR A 281 -32.42 -0.69 -18.05
C THR A 281 -32.56 -1.83 -17.05
N ILE A 282 -32.22 -1.59 -15.79
CA ILE A 282 -32.32 -2.57 -14.71
C ILE A 282 -33.78 -3.00 -14.56
N THR A 283 -34.01 -4.31 -14.56
CA THR A 283 -35.35 -4.89 -14.43
C THR A 283 -35.35 -6.06 -13.46
N ILE A 284 -36.18 -6.00 -12.41
CA ILE A 284 -36.26 -7.07 -11.40
C ILE A 284 -37.72 -7.45 -11.19
N GLY A 285 -38.10 -8.69 -11.51
CA GLY A 285 -39.45 -9.18 -11.30
C GLY A 285 -40.51 -8.40 -12.09
N GLY A 286 -40.13 -7.81 -13.22
CA GLY A 286 -40.95 -6.95 -14.07
C GLY A 286 -41.00 -5.47 -13.66
N GLU A 287 -40.33 -5.06 -12.59
CA GLU A 287 -40.21 -3.65 -12.20
C GLU A 287 -38.98 -3.01 -12.86
N GLU A 288 -39.14 -1.84 -13.48
CA GLU A 288 -38.06 -1.09 -14.13
C GLU A 288 -37.43 -0.07 -13.18
N TYR A 289 -36.10 0.06 -13.22
CA TYR A 289 -35.34 0.99 -12.40
C TYR A 289 -34.41 1.86 -13.24
N THR A 290 -34.39 3.16 -12.93
CA THR A 290 -33.54 4.13 -13.61
C THR A 290 -32.24 4.44 -12.87
N LYS A 291 -32.12 3.97 -11.62
CA LYS A 291 -30.94 4.15 -10.77
C LYS A 291 -30.55 2.83 -10.15
N GLY A 292 -29.25 2.56 -10.08
CA GLY A 292 -28.73 1.34 -9.44
C GLY A 292 -27.38 0.92 -9.98
N LEU A 293 -26.95 -0.28 -9.59
CA LEU A 293 -25.72 -0.90 -10.07
C LEU A 293 -26.03 -2.30 -10.60
N GLY A 294 -25.62 -2.58 -11.83
CA GLY A 294 -25.66 -3.92 -12.41
C GLY A 294 -24.30 -4.59 -12.29
N VAL A 295 -24.29 -5.80 -11.73
CA VAL A 295 -23.07 -6.58 -11.49
C VAL A 295 -23.23 -8.03 -11.93
N HIS A 296 -22.11 -8.74 -11.97
CA HIS A 296 -22.07 -10.18 -12.14
C HIS A 296 -21.49 -10.83 -10.88
N ALA A 297 -22.06 -11.94 -10.38
CA ALA A 297 -21.59 -12.52 -9.10
C ALA A 297 -20.09 -12.82 -9.04
N ASN A 298 -19.61 -12.88 -7.79
CA ASN A 298 -18.23 -12.59 -7.38
C ASN A 298 -17.84 -11.12 -7.65
N ALA A 299 -18.79 -10.23 -7.36
CA ALA A 299 -18.59 -8.78 -7.41
C ALA A 299 -18.32 -8.20 -6.02
N GLU A 300 -17.49 -7.17 -5.99
CA GLU A 300 -17.19 -6.36 -4.81
C GLU A 300 -17.12 -4.89 -5.22
N ILE A 301 -17.84 -4.02 -4.52
CA ILE A 301 -17.79 -2.56 -4.72
C ILE A 301 -17.62 -1.91 -3.35
N ALA A 302 -16.57 -1.11 -3.18
CA ALA A 302 -16.32 -0.41 -1.92
C ALA A 302 -16.44 1.10 -2.12
N TYR A 303 -17.07 1.76 -1.16
CA TYR A 303 -17.24 3.20 -1.07
C TYR A 303 -16.62 3.69 0.23
N TYR A 304 -15.87 4.79 0.15
CA TYR A 304 -15.63 5.59 1.34
C TYR A 304 -16.89 6.41 1.63
N ILE A 305 -17.34 6.39 2.88
CA ILE A 305 -18.54 7.11 3.36
C ILE A 305 -18.24 7.91 4.64
N GLY A 306 -17.03 7.79 5.20
CA GLY A 306 -16.48 8.70 6.21
C GLY A 306 -17.33 8.92 7.46
N GLY A 307 -18.12 7.92 7.89
CA GLY A 307 -19.01 8.02 9.05
C GLY A 307 -20.21 8.96 8.86
N ASN A 308 -20.38 9.52 7.67
CA ASN A 308 -21.33 10.58 7.38
C ASN A 308 -22.75 10.09 7.01
N PHE A 309 -22.90 8.77 6.86
CA PHE A 309 -24.13 8.11 6.44
C PHE A 309 -24.52 7.04 7.48
N SER A 310 -25.83 6.86 7.69
CA SER A 310 -26.36 5.93 8.70
C SER A 310 -27.11 4.74 8.10
N THR A 311 -27.61 4.89 6.87
CA THR A 311 -28.47 3.86 6.25
C THR A 311 -28.06 3.61 4.81
N PHE A 312 -28.00 2.33 4.44
CA PHE A 312 -28.02 1.89 3.04
C PHE A 312 -29.33 1.17 2.75
N THR A 313 -29.97 1.48 1.64
CA THR A 313 -31.13 0.72 1.14
C THR A 313 -31.01 0.44 -0.34
N ALA A 314 -31.64 -0.64 -0.79
CA ALA A 314 -31.71 -1.04 -2.18
C ALA A 314 -32.89 -2.00 -2.41
N ASP A 315 -33.31 -2.12 -3.65
CA ASP A 315 -34.11 -3.22 -4.16
C ASP A 315 -33.13 -4.19 -4.86
N ILE A 316 -33.07 -5.46 -4.43
CA ILE A 316 -32.11 -6.45 -4.94
C ILE A 316 -32.81 -7.60 -5.67
N GLY A 317 -32.13 -8.14 -6.67
CA GLY A 317 -32.60 -9.27 -7.45
C GLY A 317 -31.65 -9.64 -8.59
N ILE A 318 -32.00 -10.72 -9.30
CA ILE A 318 -31.38 -11.07 -10.57
C ILE A 318 -32.09 -10.29 -11.68
N ASP A 319 -31.35 -9.74 -12.64
CA ASP A 319 -31.95 -8.98 -13.74
C ASP A 319 -32.84 -9.88 -14.61
N ASP A 320 -34.00 -9.37 -15.03
CA ASP A 320 -34.97 -10.13 -15.82
C ASP A 320 -34.40 -10.57 -17.18
N GLU A 321 -33.34 -9.94 -17.69
CA GLU A 321 -32.71 -10.31 -18.97
C GLU A 321 -32.16 -11.74 -18.98
N VAL A 322 -31.81 -12.27 -17.80
CA VAL A 322 -31.36 -13.65 -17.64
C VAL A 322 -32.49 -14.61 -17.25
N GLY A 323 -33.67 -14.12 -16.89
CA GLY A 323 -34.78 -14.92 -16.39
C GLY A 323 -34.37 -15.75 -15.16
N ASN A 324 -34.90 -16.97 -15.03
CA ASN A 324 -34.69 -17.80 -13.82
C ASN A 324 -33.31 -18.52 -13.74
N ARG A 325 -32.29 -18.02 -14.44
CA ARG A 325 -31.01 -18.73 -14.60
C ARG A 325 -29.94 -18.37 -13.56
N GLY A 326 -29.99 -17.17 -13.00
CA GLY A 326 -29.02 -16.70 -12.00
C GLY A 326 -29.41 -17.07 -10.57
N ALA A 327 -28.39 -17.24 -9.73
CA ALA A 327 -28.54 -17.53 -8.31
C ALA A 327 -27.36 -16.95 -7.52
N VAL A 328 -27.64 -16.01 -6.61
CA VAL A 328 -26.61 -15.23 -5.91
C VAL A 328 -26.93 -15.01 -4.44
N VAL A 329 -25.95 -14.50 -3.70
CA VAL A 329 -26.13 -13.95 -2.35
C VAL A 329 -25.61 -12.53 -2.30
N PHE A 330 -26.44 -11.59 -1.87
CA PHE A 330 -26.09 -10.20 -1.64
C PHE A 330 -25.64 -10.01 -0.19
N GLN A 331 -24.54 -9.29 0.01
CA GLN A 331 -24.01 -8.97 1.32
C GLN A 331 -23.62 -7.49 1.39
N ILE A 332 -23.84 -6.90 2.56
CA ILE A 332 -23.38 -5.54 2.85
C ILE A 332 -22.44 -5.61 4.04
N TRP A 333 -21.30 -4.96 3.90
CA TRP A 333 -20.24 -4.90 4.89
C TRP A 333 -19.94 -3.44 5.26
N ALA A 334 -19.83 -3.15 6.55
CA ALA A 334 -19.50 -1.85 7.10
C ALA A 334 -18.21 -1.99 7.93
N ASP A 335 -17.13 -1.32 7.51
CA ASP A 335 -15.79 -1.42 8.14
C ASP A 335 -15.32 -2.87 8.40
N GLY A 336 -15.66 -3.79 7.49
CA GLY A 336 -15.29 -5.21 7.56
C GLY A 336 -16.23 -6.09 8.38
N GLU A 337 -17.29 -5.53 8.98
CA GLU A 337 -18.36 -6.29 9.61
C GLU A 337 -19.53 -6.51 8.63
N LYS A 338 -20.02 -7.74 8.49
CA LYS A 338 -21.19 -8.02 7.65
C LYS A 338 -22.47 -7.61 8.37
N VAL A 339 -23.10 -6.55 7.88
CA VAL A 339 -24.33 -5.97 8.46
C VAL A 339 -25.61 -6.48 7.78
N TYR A 340 -25.49 -7.06 6.58
CA TYR A 340 -26.62 -7.66 5.87
C TYR A 340 -26.20 -8.87 5.05
N ASP A 341 -27.10 -9.84 4.94
CA ASP A 341 -26.99 -11.03 4.10
C ASP A 341 -28.40 -11.39 3.60
N SER A 342 -28.59 -11.48 2.28
CA SER A 342 -29.90 -11.79 1.71
C SER A 342 -30.31 -13.25 1.82
N GLY A 343 -29.36 -14.14 2.13
CA GLY A 343 -29.43 -15.55 1.74
C GLY A 343 -29.50 -15.70 0.21
N LEU A 344 -29.88 -16.89 -0.25
CA LEU A 344 -30.03 -17.18 -1.68
C LEU A 344 -31.12 -16.29 -2.30
N VAL A 345 -30.78 -15.68 -3.44
CA VAL A 345 -31.67 -14.95 -4.34
C VAL A 345 -31.57 -15.59 -5.72
N THR A 346 -32.69 -15.97 -6.31
CA THR A 346 -32.75 -16.58 -7.64
C THR A 346 -33.54 -15.71 -8.59
N GLY A 347 -33.37 -15.90 -9.92
CA GLY A 347 -34.18 -15.20 -10.91
C GLY A 347 -35.68 -15.51 -10.88
N SER A 348 -36.12 -16.46 -10.06
CA SER A 348 -37.55 -16.73 -9.82
C SER A 348 -38.14 -15.99 -8.62
N ASP A 349 -37.30 -15.36 -7.81
CA ASP A 349 -37.75 -14.58 -6.66
C ASP A 349 -38.33 -13.23 -7.11
N SER A 350 -39.34 -12.75 -6.38
CA SER A 350 -39.73 -11.34 -6.48
C SER A 350 -38.63 -10.44 -5.91
N VAL A 351 -38.61 -9.17 -6.32
CA VAL A 351 -37.73 -8.14 -5.75
C VAL A 351 -37.68 -8.19 -4.21
N LYS A 352 -36.46 -8.14 -3.65
CA LYS A 352 -36.25 -8.09 -2.20
C LYS A 352 -35.79 -6.69 -1.79
N LYS A 353 -36.40 -6.13 -0.76
CA LYS A 353 -36.02 -4.82 -0.23
C LYS A 353 -34.96 -4.96 0.86
N VAL A 354 -33.93 -4.14 0.78
CA VAL A 354 -32.77 -4.13 1.68
C VAL A 354 -32.78 -2.87 2.52
N HIS A 355 -32.48 -3.02 3.79
CA HIS A 355 -32.22 -1.93 4.73
C HIS A 355 -31.10 -2.37 5.66
N ALA A 356 -29.98 -1.66 5.64
CA ALA A 356 -28.80 -1.94 6.45
C ALA A 356 -28.38 -0.68 7.23
N ASP A 357 -28.06 -0.88 8.51
CA ASP A 357 -27.44 0.13 9.36
C ASP A 357 -25.94 0.18 9.05
N ILE A 358 -25.46 1.35 8.67
CA ILE A 358 -24.06 1.63 8.33
C ILE A 358 -23.51 2.78 9.17
N SER A 359 -24.19 3.10 10.29
CA SER A 359 -23.87 4.23 11.15
C SER A 359 -22.43 4.20 11.66
N GLY A 360 -21.72 5.31 11.46
CA GLY A 360 -20.34 5.48 11.92
C GLY A 360 -19.29 4.74 11.08
N ALA A 361 -19.69 3.97 10.07
CA ALA A 361 -18.75 3.26 9.21
C ALA A 361 -18.01 4.21 8.27
N ASN A 362 -16.71 3.99 8.06
CA ASN A 362 -15.90 4.74 7.12
C ASN A 362 -15.96 4.16 5.71
N VAL A 363 -16.08 2.84 5.60
CA VAL A 363 -16.13 2.09 4.35
C VAL A 363 -17.39 1.24 4.30
N LEU A 364 -18.18 1.46 3.26
CA LEU A 364 -19.30 0.60 2.87
C LEU A 364 -18.84 -0.31 1.74
N LYS A 365 -19.11 -1.61 1.85
CA LYS A 365 -18.83 -2.56 0.80
C LYS A 365 -20.08 -3.36 0.43
N LEU A 366 -20.37 -3.41 -0.87
CA LEU A 366 -21.44 -4.19 -1.49
C LEU A 366 -20.81 -5.42 -2.16
N VAL A 367 -21.29 -6.62 -1.82
CA VAL A 367 -20.76 -7.87 -2.34
C VAL A 367 -21.87 -8.72 -2.90
N VAL A 368 -21.64 -9.33 -4.06
CA VAL A 368 -22.49 -10.38 -4.62
C VAL A 368 -21.65 -11.63 -4.80
N THR A 369 -22.02 -12.73 -4.15
CA THR A 369 -21.35 -14.03 -4.30
C THR A 369 -22.20 -15.00 -5.10
N ASP A 370 -21.56 -16.03 -5.67
CA ASP A 370 -22.22 -17.21 -6.23
C ASP A 370 -23.21 -17.82 -5.21
N GLY A 371 -24.40 -18.20 -5.68
CA GLY A 371 -25.44 -18.89 -4.93
C GLY A 371 -25.18 -20.39 -4.72
N GLY A 372 -24.14 -20.93 -5.36
CA GLY A 372 -23.65 -22.29 -5.17
C GLY A 372 -23.90 -23.23 -6.35
N ASP A 373 -24.40 -22.72 -7.48
CA ASP A 373 -24.58 -23.43 -8.75
C ASP A 373 -23.62 -22.95 -9.85
N GLY A 374 -22.67 -22.07 -9.49
CA GLY A 374 -21.66 -21.52 -10.37
C GLY A 374 -22.16 -20.24 -11.04
N THR A 375 -21.22 -19.42 -11.51
CA THR A 375 -21.54 -18.02 -11.83
C THR A 375 -22.26 -17.78 -13.16
N GLY A 376 -22.92 -18.78 -13.74
CA GLY A 376 -23.52 -18.63 -15.07
C GLY A 376 -24.80 -17.82 -15.00
N TYR A 377 -24.87 -16.68 -15.72
CA TYR A 377 -26.04 -15.79 -15.73
C TYR A 377 -26.35 -15.09 -14.41
N ASP A 378 -25.36 -14.92 -13.55
CA ASP A 378 -25.52 -14.23 -12.27
C ASP A 378 -25.51 -12.71 -12.42
N HIS A 379 -26.36 -12.19 -13.31
CA HIS A 379 -26.56 -10.76 -13.51
C HIS A 379 -27.43 -10.26 -12.36
N ALA A 380 -26.81 -9.59 -11.40
CA ALA A 380 -27.41 -9.19 -10.14
C ALA A 380 -27.45 -7.67 -10.04
N ASP A 381 -28.55 -7.14 -9.53
CA ASP A 381 -28.77 -5.71 -9.46
C ASP A 381 -28.93 -5.21 -8.03
N TRP A 382 -28.28 -4.09 -7.76
CA TRP A 382 -28.56 -3.21 -6.63
C TRP A 382 -29.41 -2.03 -7.14
N ALA A 383 -30.69 -2.26 -7.36
CA ALA A 383 -31.62 -1.26 -7.89
C ALA A 383 -32.03 -0.23 -6.82
N ASN A 384 -32.26 1.03 -7.23
CA ASN A 384 -32.53 2.16 -6.34
C ASN A 384 -31.58 2.28 -5.14
N ALA A 385 -30.35 1.75 -5.27
CA ALA A 385 -29.42 1.65 -4.17
C ALA A 385 -28.94 3.05 -3.75
N HIS A 386 -29.15 3.40 -2.49
CA HIS A 386 -28.80 4.72 -1.98
C HIS A 386 -28.33 4.70 -0.52
N ILE A 387 -27.54 5.71 -0.18
CA ILE A 387 -27.05 6.00 1.17
C ILE A 387 -27.76 7.24 1.70
N ALA A 388 -28.15 7.21 2.98
CA ALA A 388 -28.80 8.33 3.67
C ALA A 388 -27.89 8.95 4.73
N ARG A 389 -27.86 10.28 4.79
CA ARG A 389 -27.02 11.04 5.73
C ARG A 389 -27.43 10.75 7.17
N SER A 390 -26.42 10.64 8.05
CA SER A 390 -26.66 10.53 9.49
C SER A 390 -27.38 11.78 9.99
N GLU A 391 -28.46 11.62 10.77
CA GLU A 391 -29.12 12.75 11.40
C GLU A 391 -28.16 13.49 12.33
N VAL A 392 -27.97 14.79 12.11
CA VAL A 392 -27.22 15.63 13.03
C VAL A 392 -28.12 15.94 14.22
N ASN A 393 -27.96 15.21 15.32
CA ASN A 393 -28.57 15.60 16.59
C ASN A 393 -27.93 16.91 17.07
N SER A 394 -28.63 18.02 16.84
CA SER A 394 -28.29 19.38 17.28
C SER A 394 -28.38 19.56 18.79
#